data_AF-A0A0J7JUS8-F1
#
_entry.id   AF-A0A0J7JUS8-F1
#
_cell.length_a   1.000
_cell.length_b   1.000
_cell.length_c   1.000
_cell.angle_alpha   90.00
_cell.angle_beta   90.00
_cell.angle_gamma   90.00
#
_symmetry.space_group_name_H-M   'P 1'
#
loop_
_entity.id
_entity.type
_entity.pdbx_description
1 polymer ?
#
loop_
_entity_poly.entity_id
_entity_poly.type
_entity_poly.pdbx_seq_one_letter_code
_entity_poly.pdbx_strand_id
1 'polypeptide(L)'
;MIETLIAVDDPRRKSVPENLDRLKNIDLIWMLVHALKVPEAPMWVGYNSLIIRDNCPKQQIAYLTPINVSPTATNVVLETMKQSQKIAEECNATYMPVTYDLAIAKVAMQLQSTEKL
;
A
#
# COMPACT_ATOMS: atom_id res chain seq x y z
N MET A 1 10.03 9.32 11.91
CA MET A 1 11.19 9.09 11.02
C MET A 1 10.81 9.70 9.69
N ILE A 2 11.47 10.78 9.27
CA ILE A 2 11.15 11.45 8.00
C ILE A 2 11.88 10.65 6.92
N GLU A 3 11.14 9.93 6.08
CA GLU A 3 11.72 9.30 4.88
C GLU A 3 12.06 10.41 3.88
N THR A 4 13.27 10.95 4.00
CA THR A 4 13.83 11.85 3.01
C THR A 4 14.27 11.03 1.81
N LEU A 5 13.70 11.34 0.64
CA LEU A 5 14.14 10.78 -0.63
C LEU A 5 15.66 11.00 -0.75
N ILE A 6 16.38 9.91 -1.02
CA ILE A 6 17.83 9.89 -1.18
C ILE A 6 18.22 10.90 -2.27
N ALA A 7 19.22 11.76 -2.05
CA ALA A 7 19.67 12.74 -3.05
C ALA A 7 20.10 12.05 -4.36
N VAL A 8 19.96 12.72 -5.50
CA VAL A 8 20.26 12.15 -6.83
C VAL A 8 21.71 11.69 -6.94
N ASP A 9 22.60 12.38 -6.24
CA ASP A 9 24.06 12.18 -6.31
C ASP A 9 24.55 11.13 -5.29
N ASP A 10 23.65 10.58 -4.48
CA ASP A 10 24.01 9.68 -3.38
C ASP A 10 24.67 8.40 -3.94
N PRO A 11 25.85 8.02 -3.43
CA PRO A 11 26.59 6.85 -3.90
C PRO A 11 25.81 5.53 -3.77
N ARG A 12 24.82 5.44 -2.87
CA ARG A 12 23.93 4.28 -2.76
C ARG A 12 23.09 4.05 -4.02
N ARG A 13 22.75 5.11 -4.77
CA ARG A 13 22.06 5.01 -6.07
C ARG A 13 22.95 4.43 -7.18
N LYS A 14 24.27 4.44 -7.00
CA LYS A 14 25.26 3.89 -7.95
C LYS A 14 25.67 2.46 -7.60
N SER A 15 25.10 1.87 -6.56
CA SER A 15 25.42 0.50 -6.18
C SER A 15 24.86 -0.47 -7.21
N VAL A 16 25.76 -1.23 -7.86
CA VAL A 16 25.36 -2.37 -8.67
C VAL A 16 24.94 -3.46 -7.70
N PRO A 17 23.71 -3.98 -7.78
CA PRO A 17 23.29 -5.06 -6.89
C PRO A 17 24.16 -6.28 -7.14
N GLU A 18 24.65 -6.91 -6.07
CA GLU A 18 25.56 -8.09 -6.14
C GLU A 18 24.97 -9.24 -6.98
N ASN A 19 23.64 -9.31 -7.06
CA ASN A 19 22.91 -10.35 -7.78
C ASN A 19 22.58 -10.00 -9.24
N LEU A 20 23.12 -8.90 -9.80
CA LEU A 20 22.75 -8.42 -11.14
C LEU A 20 22.94 -9.48 -12.23
N ASP A 21 24.07 -10.18 -12.22
CA ASP A 21 24.37 -11.17 -13.27
C ASP A 21 23.47 -12.41 -13.17
N ARG A 22 23.10 -12.79 -11.94
CA ARG A 22 22.10 -13.85 -11.71
C ARG A 22 20.74 -13.46 -12.27
N LEU A 23 20.30 -12.21 -12.07
CA LEU A 23 19.02 -11.71 -12.59
C LEU A 23 19.00 -11.70 -14.12
N LYS A 24 20.09 -11.23 -14.76
CA LYS A 24 20.24 -11.27 -16.22
C LYS A 24 20.11 -12.69 -16.78
N ASN A 25 20.70 -13.68 -16.10
CA ASN A 25 20.60 -15.07 -16.54
C ASN A 25 19.17 -15.60 -16.44
N ILE A 26 18.44 -15.27 -15.36
CA ILE A 26 17.04 -15.65 -15.18
C ILE A 26 16.16 -15.04 -16.29
N ASP A 27 16.37 -13.76 -16.61
CA ASP A 27 15.65 -13.07 -17.68
C ASP A 27 15.97 -13.67 -19.05
N LEU A 28 17.23 -14.02 -19.31
CA LEU A 28 17.65 -14.65 -20.56
C LEU A 28 17.00 -16.02 -20.75
N ILE A 29 16.90 -16.82 -19.69
CA ILE A 29 16.19 -18.10 -19.72
C ILE A 29 14.71 -17.89 -20.07
N TRP A 30 14.05 -16.92 -19.43
CA TRP A 30 12.64 -16.61 -19.74
C TRP A 30 12.46 -16.17 -21.20
N MET A 31 13.34 -15.30 -21.71
CA MET A 31 13.30 -14.86 -23.11
C MET A 31 13.44 -16.04 -24.09
N LEU A 32 14.33 -17.00 -23.79
CA LEU A 32 14.50 -18.20 -24.61
C LEU A 32 13.26 -19.09 -24.58
N VAL A 33 12.69 -19.34 -23.39
CA VAL A 33 11.44 -20.10 -23.23
C VAL A 33 10.30 -19.47 -24.04
N HIS A 34 10.19 -18.14 -24.00
CA HIS A 34 9.19 -17.39 -24.75
C HIS A 34 9.45 -17.42 -26.27
N ALA A 35 10.69 -17.24 -26.69
CA ALA A 35 11.08 -17.29 -28.11
C ALA A 35 10.85 -18.69 -28.74
N LEU A 36 11.08 -19.75 -27.97
CA LEU A 36 10.84 -21.15 -28.36
C LEU A 36 9.37 -21.55 -28.28
N LYS A 37 8.47 -20.66 -27.85
CA LYS A 37 7.03 -20.88 -27.71
C LYS A 37 6.70 -22.15 -26.92
N VAL A 38 7.42 -22.37 -25.82
CA VAL A 38 7.15 -23.50 -24.92
C VAL A 38 5.70 -23.40 -24.42
N PRO A 39 4.88 -24.44 -24.59
CA PRO A 39 3.49 -24.42 -24.17
C PRO A 39 3.38 -24.22 -22.65
N GLU A 40 2.34 -23.52 -22.22
CA GLU A 40 2.06 -23.20 -20.80
C GLU A 40 3.11 -22.34 -20.08
N ALA A 41 4.11 -21.82 -20.80
CA ALA A 41 5.08 -20.90 -20.22
C ALA A 41 4.39 -19.61 -19.73
N PRO A 42 4.52 -19.24 -18.44
CA PRO A 42 3.92 -18.03 -17.93
C PRO A 42 4.61 -16.79 -18.51
N MET A 43 3.86 -15.70 -18.60
CA MET A 43 4.41 -14.36 -18.87
C MET A 43 5.45 -13.98 -17.80
N TRP A 44 6.32 -13.02 -18.10
CA TRP A 44 7.48 -12.65 -17.27
C TRP A 44 7.13 -12.49 -15.78
N VAL A 45 6.01 -11.84 -15.47
CA VAL A 45 5.53 -11.66 -14.09
C VAL A 45 5.21 -13.00 -13.42
N GLY A 46 4.50 -13.88 -14.11
CA GLY A 46 4.17 -15.21 -13.62
C GLY A 46 5.42 -16.07 -13.42
N TYR A 47 6.36 -16.05 -14.38
CA TYR A 47 7.64 -16.75 -14.26
C TYR A 47 8.43 -16.30 -13.02
N ASN A 48 8.54 -14.98 -12.80
CA ASN A 48 9.21 -14.45 -11.62
C ASN A 48 8.49 -14.81 -10.32
N SER A 49 7.16 -14.86 -10.31
CA SER A 49 6.37 -15.26 -9.13
C SER A 49 6.61 -16.71 -8.70
N LEU A 50 7.05 -17.59 -9.62
CA LEU A 50 7.38 -18.98 -9.31
C LEU A 50 8.77 -19.14 -8.66
N ILE A 51 9.66 -18.17 -8.88
CA ILE A 51 11.07 -18.22 -8.45
C ILE A 51 11.28 -17.39 -7.19
N ILE A 52 10.62 -16.23 -7.12
CA ILE A 52 10.76 -15.28 -6.01
C ILE A 52 9.90 -15.76 -4.85
N ARG A 53 10.54 -15.94 -3.69
CA ARG A 53 9.85 -16.09 -2.41
C ARG A 53 9.69 -14.72 -1.77
N ASP A 54 8.47 -14.23 -1.72
CA ASP A 54 8.15 -13.03 -0.96
C ASP A 54 8.07 -13.39 0.54
N ASN A 55 9.10 -12.96 1.28
CA ASN A 55 9.15 -13.11 2.73
C ASN A 55 8.50 -11.92 3.46
N CYS A 56 7.98 -10.93 2.72
CA CYS A 56 7.29 -9.81 3.33
C CYS A 56 6.02 -10.31 4.04
N PRO A 57 5.64 -9.67 5.16
CA PRO A 57 4.37 -9.98 5.79
C PRO A 57 3.25 -9.69 4.79
N LYS A 58 2.36 -10.67 4.57
CA LYS A 58 1.19 -10.47 3.71
C LYS A 58 0.36 -9.32 4.28
N GLN A 59 0.13 -8.29 3.46
CA GLN A 59 -0.78 -7.22 3.81
C GLN A 59 -2.20 -7.78 3.87
N GLN A 60 -2.84 -7.67 5.04
CA GLN A 60 -4.26 -7.99 5.22
C GLN A 60 -5.05 -6.69 5.12
N ILE A 61 -6.01 -6.65 4.19
CA ILE A 61 -6.91 -5.50 4.01
C ILE A 61 -8.29 -5.95 4.46
N ALA A 62 -8.82 -5.29 5.48
CA ALA A 62 -10.19 -5.49 5.96
C ALA A 62 -11.02 -4.24 5.65
N TYR A 63 -12.21 -4.44 5.11
CA TYR A 63 -13.18 -3.37 4.88
C TYR A 63 -14.15 -3.29 6.05
N LEU A 64 -14.33 -2.09 6.59
CA LEU A 64 -15.31 -1.83 7.65
C LEU A 64 -16.68 -1.52 7.05
N THR A 65 -17.73 -1.79 7.82
CA THR A 65 -19.09 -1.40 7.45
C THR A 65 -19.17 0.13 7.35
N PRO A 66 -19.66 0.69 6.24
CA PRO A 66 -19.78 2.13 6.08
C PRO A 66 -20.71 2.74 7.14
N ILE A 67 -20.34 3.91 7.66
CA ILE A 67 -21.19 4.70 8.54
C ILE A 67 -21.99 5.67 7.65
N ASN A 68 -23.29 5.42 7.47
CA ASN A 68 -24.18 6.15 6.54
C ASN A 68 -24.63 7.53 7.09
N VAL A 69 -23.69 8.35 7.53
CA VAL A 69 -23.93 9.71 8.04
C VAL A 69 -22.76 10.61 7.66
N SER A 70 -22.95 11.93 7.81
CA SER A 70 -21.93 12.91 7.44
C SER A 70 -20.60 12.62 8.14
N PRO A 71 -19.47 12.52 7.41
CA PRO A 71 -18.16 12.27 8.00
C PRO A 71 -17.67 13.43 8.87
N THR A 72 -18.33 14.59 8.79
CA THR A 72 -18.09 15.78 9.63
C THR A 72 -18.79 15.74 10.98
N ALA A 73 -19.71 14.79 11.19
CA ALA A 73 -20.47 14.71 12.42
C ALA A 73 -19.60 14.10 13.54
N THR A 74 -19.61 14.74 14.72
CA THR A 74 -18.75 14.36 15.85
C THR A 74 -18.97 12.91 16.31
N ASN A 75 -20.21 12.41 16.20
CA ASN A 75 -20.54 11.03 16.51
C ASN A 75 -19.85 10.02 15.56
N VAL A 76 -19.70 10.36 14.27
CA VAL A 76 -19.02 9.52 13.28
C VAL A 76 -17.53 9.46 13.55
N VAL A 77 -16.93 10.61 13.87
CA VAL A 77 -15.51 10.68 14.25
C VAL A 77 -15.26 9.85 15.52
N LEU A 78 -16.10 10.00 16.55
CA LEU A 78 -15.98 9.22 17.79
C LEU A 78 -16.10 7.71 17.53
N GLU A 79 -17.07 7.29 16.72
CA GLU A 79 -17.28 5.88 16.39
C GLU A 79 -16.10 5.31 15.59
N THR A 80 -15.59 6.07 14.62
CA THR A 80 -14.40 5.69 13.83
C THR A 80 -13.18 5.49 14.74
N MET A 81 -12.97 6.38 15.72
CA MET A 81 -11.89 6.26 16.69
C MET A 81 -12.04 5.02 17.58
N LYS A 82 -13.25 4.73 18.06
CA LYS A 82 -13.54 3.51 18.84
C LYS A 82 -13.29 2.23 18.05
N GLN A 83 -13.76 2.18 16.81
CA GLN A 83 -13.51 1.05 15.92
C GLN A 83 -12.01 0.86 15.67
N SER A 84 -11.27 1.96 15.49
CA SER A 84 -9.82 1.92 15.29
C SER A 84 -9.06 1.38 16.51
N GLN A 85 -9.50 1.71 17.72
CA GLN A 85 -8.94 1.12 18.95
C GLN A 85 -9.18 -0.39 19.03
N LYS A 86 -10.41 -0.83 18.72
CA LYS A 86 -10.73 -2.26 18.69
C LYS A 86 -9.89 -3.02 17.67
N ILE A 87 -9.69 -2.44 16.48
CA ILE A 87 -8.83 -3.05 15.44
C ILE A 87 -7.37 -3.08 15.89
N ALA A 88 -6.90 -2.04 16.59
CA ALA A 88 -5.55 -2.03 17.16
C ALA A 88 -5.36 -3.20 18.14
N GLU A 89 -6.34 -3.47 19.01
CA GLU A 89 -6.35 -4.62 19.91
C GLU A 89 -6.35 -5.95 19.14
N GLU A 90 -7.23 -6.10 18.14
CA GLU A 90 -7.33 -7.31 17.30
C GLU A 90 -6.03 -7.58 16.52
N CYS A 91 -5.33 -6.53 16.09
CA CYS A 91 -4.06 -6.60 15.37
C CYS A 91 -2.82 -6.62 16.27
N ASN A 92 -3.01 -6.60 17.60
CA ASN A 92 -1.92 -6.48 18.59
C ASN A 92 -0.97 -5.30 18.31
N ALA A 93 -1.54 -4.17 17.85
CA ALA A 93 -0.83 -2.95 17.52
C ALA A 93 -0.98 -1.92 18.65
N THR A 94 0.11 -1.22 18.98
CA THR A 94 0.12 -0.20 20.05
C THR A 94 -0.74 1.02 19.70
N TYR A 95 -0.87 1.33 18.42
CA TYR A 95 -1.70 2.43 17.91
C TYR A 95 -2.16 2.12 16.48
N MET A 96 -3.27 2.73 16.07
CA MET A 96 -3.77 2.68 14.70
C MET A 96 -3.86 4.10 14.14
N PRO A 97 -3.14 4.43 13.04
CA PRO A 97 -3.24 5.73 12.42
C PRO A 97 -4.58 5.85 11.69
N VAL A 98 -5.38 6.84 12.10
CA VAL A 98 -6.64 7.19 11.43
C VAL A 98 -6.40 8.46 10.64
N THR A 99 -6.45 8.36 9.31
CA THR A 99 -6.34 9.53 8.43
C THR A 99 -7.73 10.06 8.12
N TYR A 100 -7.97 11.29 8.49
CA TYR A 100 -9.18 12.02 8.16
C TYR A 100 -8.82 13.12 7.15
N ASP A 101 -9.45 13.10 5.97
CA ASP A 101 -9.23 14.13 4.96
C ASP A 101 -9.85 15.46 5.42
N LEU A 102 -9.03 16.28 6.05
CA LEU A 102 -9.43 17.55 6.62
C LEU A 102 -9.80 18.59 5.56
N ALA A 103 -9.28 18.47 4.33
CA ALA A 103 -9.60 19.38 3.24
C ALA A 103 -11.04 19.17 2.77
N ILE A 104 -11.48 17.91 2.65
CA ILE A 104 -12.88 17.57 2.36
C ILE A 104 -13.79 17.92 3.54
N ALA A 105 -13.36 17.60 4.76
CA ALA A 105 -14.15 17.86 5.96
C ALA A 105 -14.41 19.34 6.21
N LYS A 106 -13.39 20.20 6.06
CA LYS A 106 -13.52 21.64 6.24
C LYS A 106 -14.51 22.24 5.24
N VAL A 107 -14.41 21.88 3.97
CA VAL A 107 -15.32 22.35 2.92
C VAL A 107 -16.76 21.87 3.20
N ALA A 108 -16.94 20.61 3.57
CA ALA A 108 -18.24 20.06 3.95
C ALA A 108 -18.86 20.77 5.17
N MET A 109 -18.06 21.08 6.20
CA MET A 109 -18.52 21.85 7.37
C MET A 109 -18.91 23.29 7.00
N GLN A 110 -18.15 23.95 6.14
CA GLN A 110 -18.47 25.30 5.67
C GLN A 110 -19.79 25.33 4.88
N LEU A 111 -20.01 24.36 3.98
CA LEU A 111 -21.27 24.21 3.24
C LEU A 111 -22.45 23.98 4.20
N GLN A 112 -22.34 23.02 5.13
CA GLN A 112 -23.38 22.74 6.13
C GLN A 112 -23.70 23.93 7.04
N SER A 113 -22.72 24.77 7.34
CA SER A 113 -22.95 25.99 8.12
C SER A 113 -23.69 27.08 7.33
N THR A 114 -23.53 27.09 6.01
CA THR A 114 -24.17 28.06 5.10
C THR A 114 -25.61 27.66 4.77
N GLU A 115 -25.90 26.35 4.71
CA GLU A 115 -27.25 25.81 4.46
C GLU A 115 -28.24 25.97 5.63
N LYS A 116 -27.77 26.32 6.83
CA LYS A 116 -28.62 26.57 8.01
C LYS A 116 -29.17 28.01 8.10
N LEU A 117 -28.98 28.82 7.06
CA LEU A 117 -29.62 30.12 6.83
C LEU A 117 -30.82 29.96 5.90
#